data_AF-A0A482YJC9-F1
#
_entry.id   AF-A0A482YJC9-F1
#
_cell.length_a   1.000
_cell.length_b   1.000
_cell.length_c   1.000
_cell.angle_alpha   90.00
_cell.angle_beta   90.00
_cell.angle_gamma   90.00
#
_symmetry.space_group_name_H-M   'P 1'
#
loop_
_entity.id
_entity.type
_entity.pdbx_description
1 polymer ?
#
loop_
_entity_poly.entity_id
_entity_poly.type
_entity_poly.pdbx_seq_one_letter_code
_entity_poly.pdbx_strand_id
1 'polypeptide(L)'
;MNRLPYRYLAVIVAVLVLVGATATVTSTASAQRTLVVTDADTGDELLSVPVDDGDVVTLSYTHSVEKTTVEDIYVVDGTQLRMDRMVFHSHGAGLPSDAPIKTTEEGLVLEFDKSYDEVGVVPGWIAGHELIVDGERYDLVSLSDDAVTLSVTERTLVDELRQSAARAVSIDEPRSSHMIP
;
A
#
# COMPACT_ATOMS: atom_id res chain seq x y z
N MET A 1 -16.66 -32.29 64.95
CA MET A 1 -16.95 -32.73 63.57
C MET A 1 -17.00 -31.49 62.70
N ASN A 2 -15.85 -31.11 62.14
CA ASN A 2 -15.59 -29.77 61.59
C ASN A 2 -16.33 -29.57 60.26
N ARG A 3 -17.25 -28.61 60.21
CA ARG A 3 -17.94 -28.19 58.97
C ARG A 3 -17.37 -26.87 58.45
N LEU A 4 -16.15 -26.91 57.94
CA LEU A 4 -15.64 -26.01 56.91
C LEU A 4 -14.77 -26.89 56.01
N PRO A 5 -14.82 -26.80 54.65
CA PRO A 5 -14.60 -25.54 53.95
C PRO A 5 -15.20 -25.46 52.51
N TYR A 6 -16.46 -25.86 52.28
CA TYR A 6 -17.06 -25.76 50.92
C TYR A 6 -17.05 -24.33 50.35
N ARG A 7 -17.15 -23.33 51.24
CA ARG A 7 -17.09 -21.91 50.88
C ARG A 7 -15.70 -21.46 50.44
N TYR A 8 -14.63 -21.98 51.04
CA TYR A 8 -13.26 -21.65 50.64
C TYR A 8 -12.90 -22.30 49.30
N LEU A 9 -13.37 -23.53 49.06
CA LEU A 9 -13.23 -24.20 47.77
C LEU A 9 -13.95 -23.41 46.65
N ALA A 10 -15.16 -22.91 46.92
CA ALA A 10 -15.89 -22.07 45.97
C ALA A 10 -15.17 -20.74 45.67
N VAL A 11 -14.57 -20.10 46.68
CA VAL A 11 -13.80 -18.86 46.50
C VAL A 11 -12.50 -19.12 45.72
N ILE A 12 -11.79 -20.22 46.00
CA ILE A 12 -10.57 -20.59 45.27
C ILE A 12 -10.89 -20.89 43.79
N VAL A 13 -11.99 -21.61 43.52
CA VAL A 13 -12.46 -21.86 42.14
C VAL A 13 -12.85 -20.57 41.44
N ALA A 14 -13.55 -19.64 42.12
CA ALA A 14 -13.93 -18.36 41.55
C ALA A 14 -12.71 -17.48 41.23
N VAL A 15 -11.67 -17.47 42.09
CA VAL A 15 -10.42 -16.74 41.85
C VAL A 15 -9.61 -17.38 40.72
N LEU A 16 -9.58 -18.71 40.60
CA LEU A 16 -8.92 -19.40 39.48
C LEU A 16 -9.61 -19.16 38.14
N VAL A 17 -10.94 -19.02 38.12
CA VAL A 17 -11.70 -18.64 36.91
C VAL A 17 -11.44 -17.17 36.55
N LEU A 18 -11.25 -16.28 37.53
CA LEU A 18 -10.94 -14.87 37.28
C LEU A 18 -9.49 -14.67 36.78
N VAL A 19 -8.55 -15.50 37.23
CA VAL A 19 -7.14 -15.48 36.77
C VAL A 19 -6.97 -16.24 35.44
N GLY A 20 -7.82 -17.24 35.16
CA GLY A 20 -7.86 -17.94 33.86
C GLY A 20 -8.45 -17.11 32.71
N ALA A 21 -9.07 -15.96 33.01
CA ALA A 21 -9.62 -15.04 32.01
C ALA A 21 -8.58 -14.08 31.41
N THR A 22 -7.31 -14.14 31.82
CA THR A 22 -6.21 -13.72 30.95
C THR A 22 -5.93 -14.86 29.97
N ALA A 23 -6.95 -15.21 29.17
CA ALA A 23 -6.70 -15.94 27.93
C ALA A 23 -5.77 -15.03 27.15
N THR A 24 -4.51 -15.44 27.07
CA THR A 24 -3.51 -14.88 26.19
C THR A 24 -4.12 -14.90 24.80
N VAL A 25 -4.66 -13.76 24.38
CA VAL A 25 -4.94 -13.49 22.98
C VAL A 25 -3.56 -13.40 22.36
N THR A 26 -2.96 -14.55 22.05
CA THR A 26 -1.92 -14.64 21.05
C THR A 26 -2.62 -14.39 19.73
N SER A 27 -2.97 -13.12 19.50
CA SER A 27 -3.34 -12.61 18.20
C SER A 27 -2.11 -12.85 17.34
N THR A 28 -2.13 -13.96 16.61
CA THR A 28 -1.36 -14.11 15.38
C THR A 28 -1.93 -13.06 14.44
N ALA A 29 -1.51 -11.81 14.61
CA ALA A 29 -1.79 -10.75 13.67
C ALA A 29 -1.06 -11.19 12.39
N SER A 30 -1.79 -11.84 11.48
CA SER A 30 -1.30 -12.05 10.13
C SER A 30 -1.02 -10.66 9.59
N ALA A 31 0.24 -10.39 9.23
CA ALA A 31 0.57 -9.14 8.59
C ALA A 31 -0.15 -9.12 7.24
N GLN A 32 -0.95 -8.07 7.01
CA GLN A 32 -1.56 -7.80 5.71
C GLN A 32 -0.57 -6.96 4.92
N ARG A 33 -0.39 -7.28 3.64
CA ARG A 33 0.44 -6.46 2.75
C ARG A 33 -0.33 -5.26 2.27
N THR A 34 0.39 -4.19 2.09
CA THR A 34 -0.18 -2.90 1.76
C THR A 34 0.76 -2.21 0.80
N LEU A 35 0.23 -1.84 -0.37
CA LEU A 35 0.89 -0.93 -1.28
C LEU A 35 0.76 0.48 -0.70
N VAL A 36 1.89 1.14 -0.51
CA VAL A 36 1.97 2.49 0.04
C VAL A 36 2.57 3.42 -1.01
N VAL A 37 1.96 4.58 -1.18
CA VAL A 37 2.54 5.70 -1.91
C VAL A 37 2.97 6.73 -0.89
N THR A 38 4.27 7.01 -0.84
CA THR A 38 4.83 8.08 -0.01
C THR A 38 5.34 9.21 -0.86
N ASP A 39 5.21 10.43 -0.37
CA ASP A 39 5.96 11.56 -0.88
C ASP A 39 7.46 11.31 -0.69
N ALA A 40 8.27 11.47 -1.75
CA ALA A 40 9.68 11.08 -1.74
C ALA A 40 10.56 12.06 -0.94
N ASP A 41 10.13 13.31 -0.79
CA ASP A 41 10.89 14.34 -0.10
C ASP A 41 10.59 14.36 1.40
N THR A 42 9.31 14.25 1.75
CA THR A 42 8.84 14.33 3.15
C THR A 42 8.74 12.95 3.82
N GLY A 43 8.52 11.88 3.03
CA GLY A 43 8.21 10.55 3.54
C GLY A 43 6.76 10.39 4.00
N ASP A 44 5.90 11.38 3.77
CA ASP A 44 4.50 11.33 4.19
C ASP A 44 3.72 10.30 3.36
N GLU A 45 2.90 9.49 4.03
CA GLU A 45 2.00 8.54 3.36
C GLU A 45 0.82 9.27 2.72
N LEU A 46 0.75 9.21 1.38
CA LEU A 46 -0.28 9.83 0.57
C LEU A 46 -1.44 8.88 0.26
N LEU A 47 -1.12 7.59 0.07
CA LEU A 47 -2.08 6.54 -0.25
C LEU A 47 -1.63 5.21 0.35
N SER A 48 -2.60 4.40 0.78
CA SER A 48 -2.38 3.06 1.29
C SER A 48 -3.52 2.17 0.82
N VAL A 49 -3.18 1.07 0.15
CA VAL A 49 -4.12 0.11 -0.45
C VAL A 49 -3.72 -1.31 -0.05
N PRO A 50 -4.59 -2.10 0.58
CA PRO A 50 -4.32 -3.50 0.86
C PRO A 50 -4.08 -4.28 -0.43
N VAL A 51 -3.08 -5.16 -0.44
CA VAL A 51 -2.74 -6.03 -1.58
C VAL A 51 -2.33 -7.42 -1.10
N ASP A 52 -2.50 -8.42 -1.95
CA ASP A 52 -2.07 -9.79 -1.76
C ASP A 52 -0.94 -10.17 -2.74
N ASP A 53 -0.23 -11.27 -2.46
CA ASP A 53 0.76 -11.80 -3.41
C ASP A 53 0.07 -12.19 -4.72
N GLY A 54 0.65 -11.75 -5.84
CA GLY A 54 0.09 -11.97 -7.17
C GLY A 54 -0.82 -10.85 -7.66
N ASP A 55 -1.17 -9.87 -6.82
CA ASP A 55 -1.94 -8.72 -7.25
C ASP A 55 -1.19 -7.89 -8.28
N VAL A 56 -1.94 -7.34 -9.23
CA VAL A 56 -1.41 -6.51 -10.31
C VAL A 56 -1.47 -5.05 -9.91
N VAL A 57 -0.33 -4.37 -10.00
CA VAL A 57 -0.17 -2.93 -9.80
C VAL A 57 0.28 -2.32 -11.11
N THR A 58 -0.50 -1.41 -11.68
CA THR A 58 -0.18 -0.78 -12.97
C THR A 58 0.06 0.71 -12.81
N LEU A 59 1.18 1.18 -13.32
CA LEU A 59 1.47 2.60 -13.50
C LEU A 59 1.16 2.98 -14.96
N SER A 60 0.14 3.81 -15.17
CA SER A 60 -0.32 4.25 -16.49
C SER A 60 0.01 5.72 -16.70
N TYR A 61 0.57 6.07 -17.87
CA TYR A 61 0.92 7.46 -18.19
C TYR A 61 1.02 7.68 -19.71
N THR A 62 0.90 8.94 -20.11
CA THR A 62 1.08 9.38 -21.50
C THR A 62 2.54 9.70 -21.77
N HIS A 63 3.13 9.02 -22.77
CA HIS A 63 4.48 9.32 -23.22
C HIS A 63 4.56 10.72 -23.83
N SER A 64 5.52 11.54 -23.37
CA SER A 64 5.53 12.99 -23.63
C SER A 64 5.69 13.37 -25.10
N VAL A 65 6.45 12.60 -25.88
CA VAL A 65 6.70 12.84 -27.30
C VAL A 65 5.65 12.15 -28.17
N GLU A 66 5.44 10.86 -27.91
CA GLU A 66 4.58 10.00 -28.74
C GLU A 66 3.09 10.25 -28.47
N LYS A 67 2.74 10.86 -27.32
CA LYS A 67 1.37 11.13 -26.89
C LYS A 67 0.49 9.87 -26.87
N THR A 68 1.10 8.73 -26.61
CA THR A 68 0.45 7.42 -26.46
C THR A 68 0.60 6.93 -25.03
N THR A 69 -0.37 6.12 -24.59
CA THR A 69 -0.32 5.50 -23.26
C THR A 69 0.78 4.45 -23.19
N VAL A 70 1.49 4.48 -22.06
CA VAL A 70 2.43 3.48 -21.58
C VAL A 70 1.89 2.94 -20.26
N GLU A 71 1.98 1.62 -20.09
CA GLU A 71 1.59 0.93 -18.87
C GLU A 71 2.75 0.08 -18.39
N ASP A 72 3.28 0.42 -17.22
CA ASP A 72 4.25 -0.39 -16.50
C ASP A 72 3.49 -1.30 -15.52
N ILE A 73 3.51 -2.61 -15.77
CA ILE A 73 2.74 -3.60 -15.03
C ILE A 73 3.65 -4.36 -14.09
N TYR A 74 3.33 -4.26 -12.80
CA TYR A 74 3.99 -4.95 -11.71
C TYR A 74 3.08 -6.01 -11.10
N VAL A 75 3.70 -7.03 -10.52
CA VAL A 75 3.04 -8.04 -9.70
C VAL A 75 3.63 -7.99 -8.31
N VAL A 76 2.78 -7.99 -7.29
CA VAL A 76 3.20 -8.06 -5.89
C VAL A 76 3.83 -9.43 -5.61
N ASP A 77 5.06 -9.43 -5.10
CA ASP A 77 5.82 -10.63 -4.73
C ASP A 77 6.46 -10.39 -3.35
N GLY A 78 5.75 -10.79 -2.29
CA GLY A 78 6.11 -10.48 -0.91
C GLY A 78 6.05 -8.96 -0.67
N THR A 79 7.18 -8.37 -0.30
CA THR A 79 7.31 -6.91 -0.14
C THR A 79 7.92 -6.22 -1.36
N GLN A 80 8.03 -6.94 -2.49
CA GLN A 80 8.62 -6.41 -3.71
C GLN A 80 7.57 -6.23 -4.81
N LEU A 81 7.83 -5.27 -5.69
CA LEU A 81 7.12 -5.09 -6.95
C LEU A 81 7.96 -5.69 -8.07
N ARG A 82 7.54 -6.84 -8.59
CA ARG A 82 8.19 -7.46 -9.76
C ARG A 82 7.58 -6.87 -11.03
N MET A 83 8.38 -6.17 -11.82
CA MET A 83 7.95 -5.68 -13.13
C MET A 83 7.78 -6.88 -14.05
N ASP A 84 6.56 -7.09 -14.51
CA ASP A 84 6.16 -8.19 -15.38
C ASP A 84 6.31 -7.80 -16.84
N ARG A 85 5.74 -6.66 -17.22
CA ARG A 85 5.82 -6.14 -18.58
C ARG A 85 5.57 -4.64 -18.64
N MET A 86 6.02 -4.05 -19.74
CA MET A 86 5.61 -2.72 -20.19
C MET A 86 4.79 -2.89 -21.47
N VAL A 87 3.67 -2.18 -21.57
CA VAL A 87 2.84 -2.11 -22.78
C VAL A 87 2.85 -0.69 -23.32
N PHE A 88 3.16 -0.52 -24.60
CA PHE A 88 3.24 0.78 -25.27
C PHE A 88 2.79 0.67 -26.74
N HIS A 89 2.57 1.81 -27.40
CA HIS A 89 1.91 1.82 -28.72
C HIS A 89 2.74 2.45 -29.85
N SER A 90 3.99 2.83 -29.60
CA SER A 90 4.89 3.39 -30.61
C SER A 90 6.35 3.01 -30.36
N HIS A 91 7.15 2.88 -31.42
CA HIS A 91 8.62 2.71 -31.35
C HIS A 91 9.38 4.06 -31.39
N GLY A 92 8.70 5.18 -31.13
CA GLY A 92 9.30 6.50 -31.24
C GLY A 92 10.35 6.80 -30.16
N ALA A 93 10.84 8.05 -30.17
CA ALA A 93 12.02 8.42 -29.40
C ALA A 93 11.84 8.21 -27.89
N GLY A 94 12.74 7.45 -27.27
CA GLY A 94 12.76 7.22 -25.82
C GLY A 94 12.03 5.95 -25.36
N LEU A 95 11.33 5.25 -26.25
CA LEU A 95 10.77 3.93 -25.97
C LEU A 95 11.73 2.81 -26.40
N PRO A 96 11.67 1.63 -25.78
CA PRO A 96 12.52 0.51 -26.16
C PRO A 96 12.38 0.17 -27.65
N SER A 97 13.51 0.12 -28.37
CA SER A 97 13.56 -0.26 -29.79
C SER A 97 14.42 -1.48 -30.06
N ASP A 98 15.41 -1.76 -29.20
CA ASP A 98 16.42 -2.82 -29.37
C ASP A 98 16.20 -4.01 -28.40
N ALA A 99 14.97 -4.21 -27.96
CA ALA A 99 14.57 -5.27 -27.04
C ALA A 99 13.63 -6.28 -27.74
N PRO A 100 13.47 -7.52 -27.23
CA PRO A 100 12.58 -8.51 -27.81
C PRO A 100 11.10 -8.16 -27.58
N ILE A 101 10.62 -7.17 -28.32
CA ILE A 101 9.25 -6.63 -28.23
C ILE A 101 8.30 -7.54 -29.00
N LYS A 102 7.17 -7.90 -28.38
CA LYS A 102 6.09 -8.67 -28.99
C LYS A 102 4.95 -7.75 -29.38
N THR A 103 4.47 -7.84 -30.61
CA THR A 103 3.21 -7.19 -31.01
C THR A 103 2.04 -8.08 -30.61
N THR A 104 1.16 -7.57 -29.76
CA THR A 104 -0.05 -8.23 -29.26
C THR A 104 -1.29 -7.39 -29.58
N GLU A 105 -2.47 -7.86 -29.17
CA GLU A 105 -3.72 -7.08 -29.25
C GLU A 105 -3.73 -5.91 -28.24
N GLU A 106 -2.93 -5.98 -27.17
CA GLU A 106 -2.79 -4.94 -26.15
C GLU A 106 -1.82 -3.83 -26.56
N GLY A 107 -0.91 -4.12 -27.49
CA GLY A 107 0.10 -3.16 -27.98
C GLY A 107 1.45 -3.82 -28.24
N LEU A 108 2.51 -3.03 -28.13
CA LEU A 108 3.89 -3.49 -28.11
C LEU A 108 4.24 -3.86 -26.67
N VAL A 109 4.51 -5.14 -26.44
CA VAL A 109 4.77 -5.69 -25.12
C VAL A 109 6.25 -6.00 -24.97
N LEU A 110 6.85 -5.48 -23.89
CA LEU A 110 8.19 -5.83 -23.46
C LEU A 110 8.11 -6.49 -22.08
N GLU A 111 8.57 -7.73 -21.98
CA GLU A 111 8.57 -8.49 -20.73
C GLU A 111 9.83 -8.20 -19.89
N PHE A 112 9.66 -8.24 -18.58
CA PHE A 112 10.72 -8.06 -17.60
C PHE A 112 10.65 -9.17 -16.54
N ASP A 113 11.77 -9.40 -15.86
CA ASP A 113 11.85 -10.27 -14.68
C ASP A 113 12.74 -9.59 -13.64
N LYS A 114 12.32 -8.40 -13.21
CA LYS A 114 13.09 -7.56 -12.29
C LYS A 114 12.20 -7.10 -11.14
N SER A 115 12.66 -7.36 -9.92
CA SER A 115 12.00 -6.95 -8.69
C SER A 115 12.59 -5.67 -8.13
N TYR A 116 11.73 -4.87 -7.51
CA TYR A 116 12.05 -3.60 -6.90
C TYR A 116 11.46 -3.58 -5.48
N ASP A 117 12.25 -3.18 -4.49
CA ASP A 117 11.74 -2.88 -3.15
C ASP A 117 10.92 -1.58 -3.17
N GLU A 118 11.34 -0.64 -4.00
CA GLU A 118 10.73 0.68 -4.17
C GLU A 118 10.71 1.06 -5.66
N VAL A 119 9.61 1.66 -6.11
CA VAL A 119 9.46 2.24 -7.45
C VAL A 119 9.26 3.74 -7.30
N GLY A 120 10.21 4.53 -7.77
CA GLY A 120 10.11 5.99 -7.80
C GLY A 120 9.37 6.48 -9.04
N VAL A 121 8.46 7.42 -8.86
CA VAL A 121 7.69 8.07 -9.93
C VAL A 121 7.77 9.57 -9.74
N VAL A 122 7.88 10.31 -10.85
CA VAL A 122 7.76 11.77 -10.85
C VAL A 122 6.44 12.10 -11.55
N PRO A 123 5.33 12.28 -10.81
CA PRO A 123 4.05 12.61 -11.41
C PRO A 123 4.14 13.90 -12.20
N GLY A 124 3.64 13.87 -13.42
CA GLY A 124 3.61 15.03 -14.30
C GLY A 124 2.24 15.20 -14.92
N TRP A 125 1.65 16.39 -14.82
CA TRP A 125 0.32 16.69 -15.36
C TRP A 125 0.17 16.44 -16.87
N ILE A 126 1.25 16.62 -17.64
CA ILE A 126 1.26 16.33 -19.10
C ILE A 126 1.14 14.83 -19.35
N ALA A 127 1.82 14.04 -18.52
CA ALA A 127 1.83 12.59 -18.63
C ALA A 127 0.56 11.99 -17.99
N GLY A 128 -0.01 12.63 -16.97
CA GLY A 128 -1.19 12.15 -16.26
C GLY A 128 -0.94 10.80 -15.62
N HIS A 129 0.01 10.71 -14.69
CA HIS A 129 0.37 9.45 -14.06
C HIS A 129 -0.78 8.96 -13.18
N GLU A 130 -1.27 7.76 -13.46
CA GLU A 130 -2.29 7.08 -12.69
C GLU A 130 -1.73 5.75 -12.16
N LEU A 131 -2.06 5.46 -10.91
CA LEU A 131 -1.82 4.15 -10.29
C LEU A 131 -3.12 3.35 -10.33
N ILE A 132 -3.05 2.09 -10.75
CA ILE A 132 -4.20 1.19 -10.85
C ILE A 132 -3.92 -0.05 -10.00
N VAL A 133 -4.80 -0.32 -9.04
CA VAL A 133 -4.69 -1.46 -8.10
C VAL A 133 -6.09 -2.05 -7.95
N ASP A 134 -6.24 -3.36 -8.15
CA ASP A 134 -7.53 -4.07 -8.14
C ASP A 134 -8.63 -3.37 -8.98
N GLY A 135 -8.23 -2.77 -10.10
CA GLY A 135 -9.13 -2.02 -11.00
C GLY A 135 -9.53 -0.62 -10.52
N GLU A 136 -9.19 -0.23 -9.29
CA GLU A 136 -9.35 1.13 -8.81
C GLU A 136 -8.21 2.02 -9.32
N ARG A 137 -8.54 3.27 -9.68
CA ARG A 137 -7.60 4.24 -10.27
C ARG A 137 -7.35 5.39 -9.30
N TYR A 138 -6.08 5.71 -9.11
CA TYR A 138 -5.59 6.76 -8.23
C TYR A 138 -4.74 7.74 -9.04
N ASP A 139 -5.16 9.01 -9.10
CA ASP A 139 -4.43 10.05 -9.81
C ASP A 139 -3.22 10.50 -8.97
N LEU A 140 -2.01 10.08 -9.38
CA LEU A 140 -0.78 10.43 -8.66
C LEU A 140 -0.46 11.92 -8.78
N VAL A 141 -0.90 12.58 -9.85
CA VAL A 141 -0.71 14.02 -10.04
C VAL A 141 -1.52 14.83 -9.03
N SER A 142 -2.69 14.32 -8.66
CA SER A 142 -3.51 14.93 -7.61
C SER A 142 -3.03 14.62 -6.19
N LEU A 143 -2.17 13.61 -6.02
CA LEU A 143 -1.67 13.18 -4.71
C LEU A 143 -0.41 13.93 -4.26
N SER A 144 0.51 14.24 -5.18
CA SER A 144 1.69 15.07 -4.89
C SER A 144 2.14 15.88 -6.12
N ASP A 145 2.65 17.08 -5.86
CA ASP A 145 3.38 17.90 -6.84
C ASP A 145 4.86 17.46 -6.96
N ASP A 146 5.35 16.68 -6.00
CA ASP A 146 6.72 16.19 -5.90
C ASP A 146 6.82 14.71 -6.31
N ALA A 147 8.04 14.16 -6.31
CA ALA A 147 8.25 12.75 -6.59
C ALA A 147 7.58 11.87 -5.52
N VAL A 148 7.12 10.69 -5.92
CA VAL A 148 6.51 9.70 -5.03
C VAL A 148 7.23 8.37 -5.13
N THR A 149 7.19 7.61 -4.05
CA THR A 149 7.74 6.25 -3.96
C THR A 149 6.61 5.27 -3.69
N LEU A 150 6.54 4.22 -4.51
CA LEU A 150 5.65 3.10 -4.33
C LEU A 150 6.42 1.96 -3.67
N SER A 151 5.89 1.38 -2.60
CA SER A 151 6.47 0.23 -1.92
C SER A 151 5.40 -0.69 -1.34
N VAL A 152 5.73 -1.97 -1.14
CA VAL A 152 4.84 -2.92 -0.45
C VAL A 152 5.40 -3.17 0.95
N THR A 153 4.56 -2.97 1.96
CA THR A 153 4.93 -3.18 3.36
C THR A 153 3.98 -4.15 4.05
N GLU A 154 4.50 -4.86 5.05
CA GLU A 154 3.72 -5.75 5.91
C GLU A 154 3.22 -4.97 7.13
N ARG A 155 1.90 -4.87 7.27
CA ARG A 155 1.25 -4.17 8.39
C ARG A 155 0.48 -5.12 9.26
N THR A 156 0.60 -4.97 10.58
CA THR A 156 -0.26 -5.72 11.48
C THR A 156 -1.60 -5.00 11.65
N LEU A 157 -2.64 -5.76 11.99
CA LEU A 157 -3.93 -5.19 12.40
C LEU A 157 -3.81 -4.14 13.51
N VAL A 158 -2.80 -4.26 14.38
CA VAL A 158 -2.56 -3.30 15.46
C VAL A 158 -2.03 -1.98 14.89
N ASP A 159 -1.20 -2.02 13.87
CA ASP A 159 -0.65 -0.82 13.23
C ASP A 159 -1.73 -0.08 12.44
N GLU A 160 -2.59 -0.81 11.73
CA GLU A 160 -3.77 -0.27 11.05
C GLU A 160 -4.74 0.42 12.01
N LEU A 161 -5.04 -0.21 13.16
CA LEU A 161 -5.88 0.39 14.19
C LEU A 161 -5.25 1.65 14.80
N ARG A 162 -3.92 1.65 15.02
CA ARG A 162 -3.19 2.83 15.51
C ARG A 162 -3.20 3.96 14.50
N GLN A 163 -2.98 3.67 13.22
CA GLN A 163 -2.97 4.68 12.16
C GLN A 163 -4.37 5.25 11.93
N SER A 164 -5.41 4.41 11.97
CA SER A 164 -6.81 4.84 11.92
C SER A 164 -7.16 5.77 13.09
N ALA A 165 -6.73 5.42 14.31
CA ALA A 165 -6.93 6.28 15.48
C ALA A 165 -6.15 7.60 15.39
N ALA A 166 -4.92 7.58 14.88
CA ALA A 166 -4.12 8.78 14.67
C ALA A 166 -4.74 9.71 13.62
N ARG A 167 -5.25 9.17 12.50
CA ARG A 167 -6.00 9.93 11.48
C ARG A 167 -7.29 10.54 12.05
N ALA A 168 -8.01 9.84 12.91
CA ALA A 168 -9.22 10.37 13.54
C ALA A 168 -8.90 11.55 14.49
N VAL A 169 -7.77 11.51 15.20
CA VAL A 169 -7.32 12.59 16.09
C VAL A 169 -6.82 13.81 15.32
N SER A 170 -6.10 13.63 14.20
CA SER A 170 -5.62 14.75 13.39
C SER A 170 -6.75 15.51 12.67
N ILE A 171 -7.90 14.87 12.45
CA ILE A 171 -9.10 15.53 11.91
C ILE A 171 -9.81 16.40 12.97
N ASP A 172 -9.64 16.12 14.27
CA ASP A 172 -10.35 16.82 15.37
C ASP A 172 -9.60 18.05 15.93
N GLU A 173 -8.39 18.39 15.46
CA GLU A 173 -7.75 19.64 15.87
C GLU A 173 -8.47 20.85 15.25
N PRO A 174 -9.08 21.75 16.06
CA PRO A 174 -9.72 22.94 15.52
C PRO A 174 -8.63 23.84 14.91
N ARG A 175 -8.82 24.24 13.65
CA ARG A 175 -8.03 25.32 13.03
C ARG A 175 -8.20 26.60 13.86
N SER A 176 -7.29 26.78 14.81
CA SER A 176 -7.25 27.96 15.66
C SER A 176 -6.93 29.15 14.77
N SER A 177 -7.96 29.93 14.47
CA SER A 177 -7.88 31.15 13.67
C SER A 177 -6.93 32.12 14.37
N HIS A 178 -5.68 32.20 13.88
CA HIS A 178 -4.78 33.27 14.27
C HIS A 178 -5.21 34.55 13.53
N MET A 179 -6.08 35.30 14.21
CA MET A 179 -6.39 36.69 13.90
C MET A 179 -5.15 37.52 14.28
N ILE A 180 -4.45 38.04 13.27
CA ILE A 180 -3.33 38.97 13.47
C ILE A 180 -3.91 40.40 13.55
N PRO A 181 -3.49 41.23 14.54
CA PRO A 181 -3.98 42.60 14.71
C PRO A 181 -3.48 43.58 13.66
#